data_AF-A0A086A6V4-F1
#
_entry.id   AF-A0A086A6V4-F1
#
_cell.length_a   1.000
_cell.length_b   1.000
_cell.length_c   1.000
_cell.angle_alpha   90.00
_cell.angle_beta   90.00
_cell.angle_gamma   90.00
#
_symmetry.space_group_name_H-M   'P 1'
#
loop_
_entity.id
_entity.type
_entity.pdbx_description
1 polymer ?
#
loop_
_entity_poly.entity_id
_entity_poly.type
_entity_poly.pdbx_seq_one_letter_code
_entity_poly.pdbx_strand_id
1 'polypeptide(L)'
;MTTIELNDPFTGEWTSFLETDFTYEGSAVTDALCDDIIYKKVTGKYYRRILIENIVNAIWFGVTGNGTIDDTNKINEAITKSAAINGILFFPEGRYKITGSGLNLLNNSNLLGIGKDTVFEMDDNAYWCISANSGSGGTDNVNDNIKNITVKNIHFKSVNNQFSEFKHLMNLNAVSDVIIESCYFTQFRGDGIYIGSSNIEGLERHNERVFVRNCHFDGVNHANRNGITIIDCNTAVIEECTFANCSLDERITIDGKIIPRMPGAIDIEPDTHDFHIVKNITIKNNTFKNVGGSPGVISIIINKITTNCGNIVIENNYISECTSANAICISTSRGATSFDELNDCMVTVQNNIFEGTPGFDNRAMTITASKNVKIFDNKFSNFDRSCIISYEEPDNIAEKSYISNIYMERNLFHKLGLTEQVSFSCFNIKNFQFKNNELKGVSEANNANDFFFYFIRGVSSEIIFERNTFINSSGYTIVMGPSHTTEENTNTFTSNHFDVLYNWNFHWLRESAPLTLRNAAPPNGHVFYDETNNVSQIYLGGTWKTITMEP
;
A
#
# COMPACT_ATOMS: atom_id res chain seq x y z
N MET A 1 -27.81 -27.66 39.33
CA MET A 1 -27.66 -28.32 38.01
C MET A 1 -26.69 -29.46 38.19
N THR A 2 -26.97 -30.62 37.61
CA THR A 2 -26.08 -31.78 37.66
C THR A 2 -24.95 -31.58 36.67
N THR A 3 -23.74 -32.07 36.98
CA THR A 3 -22.64 -32.16 36.02
C THR A 3 -22.35 -33.62 35.70
N ILE A 4 -21.86 -33.87 34.48
CA ILE A 4 -21.29 -35.16 34.09
C ILE A 4 -19.87 -34.94 33.57
N GLU A 5 -19.01 -35.93 33.79
CA GLU A 5 -17.63 -35.92 33.30
C GLU A 5 -17.45 -37.04 32.30
N LEU A 6 -16.86 -36.71 31.15
CA LEU A 6 -16.63 -37.65 30.06
C LEU A 6 -15.23 -37.44 29.50
N ASN A 7 -14.60 -38.54 29.11
CA ASN A 7 -13.33 -38.48 28.39
C ASN A 7 -13.59 -38.02 26.94
N ASP A 8 -12.87 -37.01 26.49
CA ASP A 8 -12.92 -36.55 25.10
C ASP A 8 -12.21 -37.59 24.19
N PRO A 9 -12.87 -38.14 23.16
CA PRO A 9 -12.32 -39.25 22.39
C PRO A 9 -11.10 -38.86 21.56
N PHE A 10 -10.85 -37.57 21.33
CA PHE A 10 -9.74 -37.09 20.51
C PHE A 10 -8.58 -36.58 21.35
N THR A 11 -8.84 -35.87 22.45
CA THR A 11 -7.75 -35.37 23.33
C THR A 11 -7.41 -36.32 24.47
N GLY A 12 -8.31 -37.23 24.86
CA GLY A 12 -8.17 -38.07 26.04
C GLY A 12 -8.41 -37.31 27.36
N GLU A 13 -8.75 -36.02 27.30
CA GLU A 13 -8.94 -35.17 28.47
C GLU A 13 -10.31 -35.42 29.12
N TRP A 14 -10.39 -35.27 30.44
CA TRP A 14 -11.67 -35.26 31.13
C TRP A 14 -12.36 -33.91 30.92
N THR A 15 -13.57 -33.95 30.37
CA THR A 15 -14.39 -32.78 30.06
C THR A 15 -15.65 -32.81 30.89
N SER A 16 -16.00 -31.65 31.46
CA SER A 16 -17.23 -31.49 32.24
C SER A 16 -18.36 -30.95 31.36
N PHE A 17 -19.56 -31.47 31.56
CA PHE A 17 -20.78 -30.95 30.97
C PHE A 17 -21.80 -30.61 32.06
N LEU A 18 -22.48 -29.48 31.90
CA LEU A 18 -23.51 -28.96 32.80
C LEU A 18 -24.90 -29.26 32.22
N GLU A 19 -25.77 -29.91 33.01
CA GLU A 19 -27.19 -30.10 32.69
C GLU A 19 -27.84 -28.73 32.47
N THR A 20 -28.49 -28.52 31.33
CA THR A 20 -29.09 -27.25 30.96
C THR A 20 -30.24 -27.43 29.97
N ASP A 21 -31.18 -26.50 29.94
CA ASP A 21 -32.17 -26.39 28.87
C ASP A 21 -31.82 -25.28 27.86
N PHE A 22 -30.72 -24.55 28.09
CA PHE A 22 -30.37 -23.34 27.34
C PHE A 22 -28.95 -23.38 26.76
N THR A 23 -28.78 -22.81 25.56
CA THR A 23 -27.51 -22.59 24.89
C THR A 23 -26.65 -21.55 25.65
N TYR A 24 -25.43 -21.30 25.20
CA TYR A 24 -24.62 -20.19 25.75
C TYR A 24 -25.26 -18.81 25.53
N GLU A 25 -26.08 -18.68 24.48
CA GLU A 25 -26.81 -17.45 24.14
C GLU A 25 -28.22 -17.39 24.74
N GLY A 26 -28.61 -18.36 25.57
CA GLY A 26 -29.89 -18.37 26.28
C GLY A 26 -31.10 -18.87 25.46
N SER A 27 -30.90 -19.34 24.23
CA SER A 27 -31.95 -20.04 23.45
C SER A 27 -32.12 -21.49 23.92
N ALA A 28 -33.25 -22.14 23.63
CA ALA A 28 -33.47 -23.52 24.06
C ALA A 28 -32.54 -24.52 23.33
N VAL A 29 -31.97 -25.48 24.06
CA VAL A 29 -31.24 -26.61 23.46
C VAL A 29 -32.25 -27.57 22.81
N THR A 30 -31.93 -28.07 21.62
CA THR A 30 -32.75 -29.05 20.88
C THR A 30 -31.91 -30.24 20.46
N ASP A 31 -32.56 -31.34 20.07
CA ASP A 31 -31.88 -32.53 19.54
C ASP A 31 -30.99 -32.21 18.33
N ALA A 32 -31.38 -31.23 17.51
CA ALA A 32 -30.60 -30.81 16.34
C ALA A 32 -29.28 -30.10 16.72
N LEU A 33 -29.17 -29.56 17.94
CA LEU A 33 -27.95 -28.93 18.44
C LEU A 33 -26.98 -29.94 19.08
N CYS A 34 -27.45 -31.13 19.44
CA CYS A 34 -26.63 -32.14 20.11
C CYS A 34 -25.64 -32.77 19.12
N ASP A 35 -24.37 -32.39 19.23
CA ASP A 35 -23.25 -32.87 18.41
C ASP A 35 -22.26 -33.74 19.18
N ASP A 36 -22.62 -34.10 20.42
CA ASP A 36 -21.80 -34.85 21.37
C ASP A 36 -20.49 -34.18 21.81
N ILE A 37 -20.17 -32.99 21.26
CA ILE A 37 -18.97 -32.21 21.53
C ILE A 37 -19.31 -31.00 22.42
N ILE A 38 -20.15 -30.10 21.92
CA ILE A 38 -20.59 -28.86 22.60
C ILE A 38 -21.88 -29.10 23.37
N TYR A 39 -22.85 -29.74 22.73
CA TYR A 39 -24.13 -30.11 23.36
C TYR A 39 -24.35 -31.61 23.23
N LYS A 40 -24.96 -32.20 24.24
CA LYS A 40 -25.32 -33.61 24.21
C LYS A 40 -26.59 -33.92 24.98
N LYS A 41 -27.22 -35.03 24.62
CA LYS A 41 -28.40 -35.54 25.31
C LYS A 41 -28.08 -36.85 26.00
N VAL A 42 -28.23 -36.90 27.32
CA VAL A 42 -28.04 -38.11 28.12
C VAL A 42 -29.32 -38.37 28.89
N THR A 43 -29.88 -39.57 28.71
CA THR A 43 -31.12 -40.03 29.39
C THR A 43 -32.28 -39.04 29.31
N GLY A 44 -32.42 -38.35 28.16
CA GLY A 44 -33.50 -37.39 27.92
C GLY A 44 -33.23 -35.97 28.41
N LYS A 45 -32.10 -35.73 29.09
CA LYS A 45 -31.67 -34.40 29.55
C LYS A 45 -30.58 -33.84 28.65
N TYR A 46 -30.59 -32.53 28.43
CA TYR A 46 -29.55 -31.85 27.67
C TYR A 46 -28.42 -31.39 28.59
N TYR A 47 -27.22 -31.40 28.04
CA TYR A 47 -26.02 -30.93 28.69
C TYR A 47 -25.23 -30.09 27.70
N ARG A 48 -24.60 -29.03 28.19
CA ARG A 48 -23.60 -28.26 27.45
C ARG A 48 -22.23 -28.48 28.05
N ARG A 49 -21.17 -28.47 27.24
CA ARG A 49 -19.79 -28.52 27.74
C ARG A 49 -19.56 -27.34 28.71
N ILE A 50 -18.59 -27.42 29.60
CA ILE A 50 -18.16 -26.25 30.39
C ILE A 50 -16.94 -25.68 29.70
N LEU A 51 -17.07 -24.49 29.11
CA LEU A 51 -15.97 -23.80 28.43
C LEU A 51 -15.25 -22.88 29.41
N ILE A 52 -13.93 -23.00 29.47
CA ILE A 52 -13.06 -22.07 30.18
C ILE A 52 -12.78 -20.92 29.23
N GLU A 53 -13.06 -19.68 29.65
CA GLU A 53 -12.82 -18.46 28.86
C GLU A 53 -13.45 -18.49 27.45
N ASN A 54 -14.56 -19.22 27.30
CA ASN A 54 -15.26 -19.41 26.03
C ASN A 54 -14.41 -20.07 24.91
N ILE A 55 -13.38 -20.83 25.29
CA ILE A 55 -12.49 -21.52 24.36
C ILE A 55 -13.11 -22.84 23.89
N VAL A 56 -13.08 -23.05 22.58
CA VAL A 56 -13.41 -24.30 21.89
C VAL A 56 -12.13 -24.84 21.26
N ASN A 57 -11.70 -26.05 21.61
CA ASN A 57 -10.48 -26.63 21.03
C ASN A 57 -10.79 -27.34 19.71
N ALA A 58 -10.06 -27.01 18.64
CA ALA A 58 -10.23 -27.63 17.33
C ALA A 58 -10.04 -29.16 17.35
N ILE A 59 -9.19 -29.70 18.24
CA ILE A 59 -8.94 -31.16 18.33
C ILE A 59 -10.21 -31.91 18.75
N TRP A 60 -11.15 -31.29 19.46
CA TRP A 60 -12.42 -31.92 19.84
C TRP A 60 -13.28 -32.34 18.64
N PHE A 61 -12.97 -31.83 17.44
CA PHE A 61 -13.62 -32.18 16.18
C PHE A 61 -12.80 -33.19 15.36
N GLY A 62 -11.78 -33.80 15.98
CA GLY A 62 -10.89 -34.78 15.36
C GLY A 62 -9.85 -34.18 14.41
N VAL A 63 -9.62 -32.86 14.48
CA VAL A 63 -8.54 -32.18 13.77
C VAL A 63 -7.20 -32.75 14.24
N THR A 64 -6.30 -33.05 13.30
CA THR A 64 -5.08 -33.80 13.58
C THR A 64 -3.83 -32.92 13.70
N GLY A 65 -3.71 -31.85 12.91
CA GLY A 65 -2.55 -30.95 12.98
C GLY A 65 -1.21 -31.62 12.67
N ASN A 66 -1.20 -32.72 11.91
CA ASN A 66 0.01 -33.53 11.65
C ASN A 66 0.68 -33.27 10.28
N GLY A 67 0.16 -32.33 9.50
CA GLY A 67 0.66 -31.92 8.19
C GLY A 67 0.42 -32.90 7.06
N THR A 68 -0.21 -34.04 7.32
CA THR A 68 -0.41 -35.12 6.34
C THR A 68 -1.87 -35.38 6.06
N ILE A 69 -2.68 -35.50 7.11
CA ILE A 69 -4.12 -35.69 7.01
C ILE A 69 -4.76 -34.34 6.69
N ASP A 70 -5.67 -34.35 5.71
CA ASP A 70 -6.47 -33.18 5.38
C ASP A 70 -7.43 -32.85 6.53
N ASP A 71 -7.24 -31.68 7.13
CA ASP A 71 -8.02 -31.21 8.27
C ASP A 71 -9.18 -30.28 7.86
N THR A 72 -9.31 -29.95 6.56
CA THR A 72 -10.20 -28.91 6.04
C THR A 72 -11.65 -29.04 6.52
N ASN A 73 -12.26 -30.21 6.34
CA ASN A 73 -13.67 -30.42 6.69
C ASN A 73 -13.92 -30.33 8.20
N LYS A 74 -13.01 -30.89 9.00
CA LYS A 74 -13.13 -30.90 10.47
C LYS A 74 -12.90 -29.51 11.05
N ILE A 75 -12.00 -28.73 10.47
CA ILE A 75 -11.80 -27.34 10.86
C ILE A 75 -13.02 -26.49 10.50
N ASN A 76 -13.61 -26.67 9.31
CA ASN A 76 -14.84 -25.97 8.93
C ASN A 76 -16.03 -26.32 9.84
N GLU A 77 -16.13 -27.57 10.28
CA GLU A 77 -17.09 -27.99 11.30
C GLU A 77 -16.82 -27.26 12.62
N ALA A 78 -15.57 -27.25 13.10
CA ALA A 78 -15.18 -26.57 14.33
C ALA A 78 -15.46 -25.04 14.27
N ILE A 79 -15.19 -24.39 13.13
CA ILE A 79 -15.54 -22.97 12.89
C ILE A 79 -17.04 -22.77 13.04
N THR A 80 -17.85 -23.59 12.36
CA THR A 80 -19.31 -23.50 12.40
C THR A 80 -19.84 -23.61 13.82
N LYS A 81 -19.32 -24.58 14.58
CA LYS A 81 -19.77 -24.86 15.96
C LYS A 81 -19.32 -23.80 16.94
N SER A 82 -18.08 -23.31 16.82
CA SER A 82 -17.57 -22.23 17.67
C SER A 82 -18.29 -20.91 17.39
N ALA A 83 -18.46 -20.55 16.11
CA ALA A 83 -19.15 -19.33 15.69
C ALA A 83 -20.61 -19.28 16.18
N ALA A 84 -21.32 -20.42 16.17
CA ALA A 84 -22.70 -20.53 16.63
C ALA A 84 -22.89 -20.22 18.13
N ILE A 85 -21.82 -20.25 18.92
CA ILE A 85 -21.83 -19.94 20.36
C ILE A 85 -20.92 -18.74 20.68
N ASN A 86 -20.51 -17.98 19.65
CA ASN A 86 -19.56 -16.87 19.76
C ASN A 86 -18.26 -17.25 20.51
N GLY A 87 -17.84 -18.51 20.36
CA GLY A 87 -16.66 -19.09 21.01
C GLY A 87 -15.35 -18.71 20.32
N ILE A 88 -14.25 -18.85 21.05
CA ILE A 88 -12.89 -18.73 20.51
C ILE A 88 -12.40 -20.12 20.10
N LEU A 89 -12.29 -20.36 18.80
CA LEU A 89 -11.74 -21.59 18.26
C LEU A 89 -10.22 -21.59 18.39
N PHE A 90 -9.72 -22.35 19.37
CA PHE A 90 -8.31 -22.49 19.67
C PHE A 90 -7.68 -23.64 18.88
N PHE A 91 -6.53 -23.35 18.28
CA PHE A 91 -5.67 -24.29 17.58
C PHE A 91 -4.35 -24.42 18.34
N PRO A 92 -4.03 -25.60 18.88
CA PRO A 92 -2.71 -25.83 19.48
C PRO A 92 -1.60 -25.86 18.41
N GLU A 93 -0.36 -26.08 18.87
CA GLU A 93 0.77 -26.37 17.99
C GLU A 93 0.40 -27.48 17.00
N GLY A 94 0.73 -27.27 15.74
CA GLY A 94 0.48 -28.25 14.71
C GLY A 94 0.55 -27.67 13.30
N ARG A 95 0.62 -28.57 12.34
CA ARG A 95 0.50 -28.25 10.92
C ARG A 95 -0.81 -28.81 10.39
N TYR A 96 -1.72 -27.93 10.02
CA TYR A 96 -3.05 -28.27 9.57
C TYR A 96 -3.08 -28.21 8.05
N LYS A 97 -3.20 -29.36 7.39
CA LYS A 97 -3.22 -29.41 5.93
C LYS A 97 -4.60 -28.97 5.44
N ILE A 98 -4.62 -27.95 4.60
CA ILE A 98 -5.82 -27.35 4.04
C ILE A 98 -5.87 -27.58 2.52
N THR A 99 -6.95 -28.17 2.01
CA THR A 99 -7.12 -28.51 0.59
C THR A 99 -8.45 -28.00 0.03
N GLY A 100 -8.67 -28.20 -1.28
CA GLY A 100 -9.95 -27.95 -1.93
C GLY A 100 -10.41 -26.49 -1.83
N SER A 101 -11.58 -26.25 -1.24
CA SER A 101 -12.17 -24.92 -1.10
C SER A 101 -11.58 -24.07 0.03
N GLY A 102 -10.62 -24.60 0.78
CA GLY A 102 -10.07 -23.94 1.96
C GLY A 102 -11.03 -23.87 3.15
N LEU A 103 -10.67 -23.03 4.12
CA LEU A 103 -11.47 -22.75 5.31
C LEU A 103 -12.48 -21.62 5.05
N ASN A 104 -13.66 -21.73 5.62
CA ASN A 104 -14.77 -20.77 5.45
C ASN A 104 -15.08 -20.08 6.77
N LEU A 105 -14.77 -18.79 6.83
CA LEU A 105 -15.15 -17.91 7.92
C LEU A 105 -16.63 -17.53 7.82
N LEU A 106 -17.29 -17.53 8.96
CA LEU A 106 -18.68 -17.15 9.18
C LEU A 106 -18.76 -15.95 10.13
N ASN A 107 -19.98 -15.44 10.37
CA ASN A 107 -20.21 -14.46 11.43
C ASN A 107 -19.66 -14.96 12.75
N ASN A 108 -19.00 -14.10 13.53
CA ASN A 108 -18.43 -14.43 14.84
C ASN A 108 -17.33 -15.52 14.80
N SER A 109 -16.61 -15.64 13.68
CA SER A 109 -15.45 -16.53 13.60
C SER A 109 -14.28 -15.93 14.36
N ASN A 110 -13.99 -16.46 15.55
CA ASN A 110 -12.85 -16.07 16.38
C ASN A 110 -11.83 -17.20 16.43
N LEU A 111 -10.74 -17.09 15.68
CA LEU A 111 -9.69 -18.11 15.57
C LEU A 111 -8.46 -17.65 16.34
N LEU A 112 -7.89 -18.55 17.14
CA LEU A 112 -6.71 -18.30 17.96
C LEU A 112 -5.72 -19.45 17.82
N GLY A 113 -4.50 -19.16 17.36
CA GLY A 113 -3.37 -20.07 17.45
C GLY A 113 -2.36 -19.65 18.53
N ILE A 114 -1.18 -20.26 18.47
CA ILE A 114 -0.03 -19.95 19.35
C ILE A 114 1.15 -19.30 18.60
N GLY A 115 0.88 -18.72 17.43
CA GLY A 115 1.82 -17.96 16.61
C GLY A 115 2.33 -18.78 15.45
N LYS A 116 3.65 -18.73 15.23
CA LYS A 116 4.33 -19.44 14.13
C LYS A 116 4.18 -20.98 14.19
N ASP A 117 3.84 -21.52 15.36
CA ASP A 117 3.77 -22.96 15.59
C ASP A 117 2.36 -23.54 15.33
N THR A 118 1.35 -22.67 15.09
CA THR A 118 0.04 -23.05 14.54
C THR A 118 0.03 -22.75 13.05
N VAL A 119 0.28 -23.78 12.23
CA VAL A 119 0.51 -23.61 10.79
C VAL A 119 -0.68 -24.10 9.97
N PHE A 120 -1.39 -23.21 9.30
CA PHE A 120 -2.33 -23.58 8.24
C PHE A 120 -1.57 -23.65 6.92
N GLU A 121 -1.42 -24.87 6.41
CA GLU A 121 -0.66 -25.15 5.19
C GLU A 121 -1.60 -25.42 4.01
N MET A 122 -1.67 -24.46 3.10
CA MET A 122 -2.47 -24.50 1.89
C MET A 122 -1.84 -25.41 0.84
N ASP A 123 -2.55 -26.46 0.47
CA ASP A 123 -2.21 -27.39 -0.62
C ASP A 123 -2.24 -26.70 -1.99
N ASP A 124 -1.55 -27.30 -2.96
CA ASP A 124 -1.48 -26.77 -4.32
C ASP A 124 -2.84 -26.70 -5.03
N ASN A 125 -3.84 -27.48 -4.64
CA ASN A 125 -5.15 -27.45 -5.29
C ASN A 125 -6.11 -26.37 -4.76
N ALA A 126 -5.75 -25.68 -3.68
CA ALA A 126 -6.58 -24.64 -3.10
C ALA A 126 -6.33 -23.27 -3.77
N TYR A 127 -7.40 -22.47 -3.90
CA TYR A 127 -7.33 -21.07 -4.32
C TYR A 127 -7.07 -20.12 -3.14
N TRP A 128 -7.46 -20.54 -1.94
CA TRP A 128 -7.16 -19.83 -0.70
C TRP A 128 -7.02 -20.79 0.47
N CYS A 129 -6.22 -20.40 1.46
CA CYS A 129 -6.12 -21.16 2.71
C CYS A 129 -7.38 -20.93 3.54
N ILE A 130 -7.81 -19.67 3.65
CA ILE A 130 -8.99 -19.26 4.40
C ILE A 130 -9.71 -18.15 3.66
N SER A 131 -11.03 -18.16 3.72
CA SER A 131 -11.84 -17.13 3.08
C SER A 131 -13.05 -16.74 3.91
N ALA A 132 -13.48 -15.50 3.73
CA ALA A 132 -14.81 -15.03 4.07
C ALA A 132 -15.45 -14.54 2.77
N ASN A 133 -16.51 -15.21 2.34
CA ASN A 133 -17.25 -14.82 1.14
C ASN A 133 -18.70 -15.29 1.32
N SER A 134 -19.65 -14.36 1.28
CA SER A 134 -21.09 -14.67 1.39
C SER A 134 -21.65 -15.47 0.20
N GLY A 135 -20.81 -15.97 -0.71
CA GLY A 135 -21.20 -16.75 -1.88
C GLY A 135 -21.87 -15.89 -2.95
N SER A 136 -22.97 -16.37 -3.51
CA SER A 136 -23.76 -15.69 -4.55
C SER A 136 -24.85 -14.75 -4.00
N GLY A 137 -24.94 -14.57 -2.68
CA GLY A 137 -26.09 -13.96 -2.00
C GLY A 137 -25.83 -12.62 -1.32
N GLY A 138 -24.67 -11.98 -1.54
CA GLY A 138 -24.43 -10.64 -1.00
C GLY A 138 -25.08 -9.54 -1.85
N THR A 139 -25.46 -8.46 -1.18
CA THR A 139 -25.92 -7.21 -1.82
C THR A 139 -24.84 -6.14 -1.64
N ASP A 140 -25.04 -4.98 -2.25
CA ASP A 140 -24.29 -3.75 -1.97
C ASP A 140 -24.51 -3.24 -0.52
N ASN A 141 -25.48 -3.80 0.22
CA ASN A 141 -25.75 -3.45 1.61
C ASN A 141 -24.78 -4.16 2.58
N VAL A 142 -23.84 -3.39 3.13
CA VAL A 142 -22.87 -3.86 4.14
C VAL A 142 -23.49 -4.49 5.41
N ASN A 143 -24.79 -4.31 5.65
CA ASN A 143 -25.47 -5.02 6.75
C ASN A 143 -25.56 -6.53 6.53
N ASP A 144 -25.52 -6.98 5.27
CA ASP A 144 -25.55 -8.39 4.86
C ASP A 144 -24.17 -9.04 4.92
N ASN A 145 -23.12 -8.27 5.25
CA ASN A 145 -21.76 -8.77 5.36
C ASN A 145 -21.58 -9.83 6.45
N ILE A 146 -20.61 -10.71 6.23
CA ILE A 146 -20.05 -11.57 7.27
C ILE A 146 -19.27 -10.67 8.24
N LYS A 147 -19.61 -10.73 9.53
CA LYS A 147 -19.11 -9.78 10.52
C LYS A 147 -18.53 -10.39 11.78
N ASN A 148 -17.78 -9.57 12.53
CA ASN A 148 -17.14 -9.94 13.79
C ASN A 148 -16.14 -11.10 13.61
N ILE A 149 -15.19 -10.94 12.70
CA ILE A 149 -14.17 -11.94 12.45
C ILE A 149 -12.90 -11.53 13.20
N THR A 150 -12.33 -12.45 13.97
CA THR A 150 -11.02 -12.27 14.61
C THR A 150 -10.13 -13.45 14.28
N VAL A 151 -8.92 -13.19 13.77
CA VAL A 151 -7.90 -14.22 13.50
C VAL A 151 -6.60 -13.79 14.14
N LYS A 152 -6.11 -14.55 15.13
CA LYS A 152 -4.90 -14.21 15.88
C LYS A 152 -3.90 -15.34 15.96
N ASN A 153 -2.62 -14.98 15.92
CA ASN A 153 -1.51 -15.90 16.24
C ASN A 153 -1.54 -17.18 15.38
N ILE A 154 -1.78 -17.06 14.07
CA ILE A 154 -1.77 -18.20 13.13
C ILE A 154 -0.75 -17.93 12.03
N HIS A 155 -0.05 -18.98 11.61
CA HIS A 155 0.85 -18.97 10.47
C HIS A 155 0.16 -19.58 9.25
N PHE A 156 -0.09 -18.76 8.23
CA PHE A 156 -0.55 -19.17 6.92
C PHE A 156 0.64 -19.35 5.98
N LYS A 157 0.67 -20.47 5.26
CA LYS A 157 1.66 -20.73 4.21
C LYS A 157 1.13 -21.63 3.10
N SER A 158 1.70 -21.51 1.91
CA SER A 158 1.48 -22.51 0.85
C SER A 158 2.51 -23.64 0.92
N VAL A 159 2.16 -24.82 0.41
CA VAL A 159 3.12 -25.91 0.16
C VAL A 159 4.16 -25.56 -0.91
N ASN A 160 3.80 -24.67 -1.85
CA ASN A 160 4.58 -24.28 -3.02
C ASN A 160 4.88 -22.77 -2.99
N ASN A 161 6.03 -22.36 -3.51
CA ASN A 161 6.48 -20.96 -3.56
C ASN A 161 6.56 -20.40 -5.00
N GLN A 162 5.92 -21.05 -5.97
CA GLN A 162 5.83 -20.59 -7.35
C GLN A 162 4.66 -19.61 -7.50
N PHE A 163 4.90 -18.49 -8.19
CA PHE A 163 3.92 -17.47 -8.51
C PHE A 163 2.61 -18.07 -9.05
N SER A 164 1.49 -17.61 -8.51
CA SER A 164 0.16 -17.93 -9.03
C SER A 164 -0.81 -16.86 -8.57
N GLU A 165 -1.13 -15.94 -9.47
CA GLU A 165 -1.87 -14.70 -9.23
C GLU A 165 -3.08 -14.85 -8.31
N PHE A 166 -3.90 -15.90 -8.52
CA PHE A 166 -5.17 -16.10 -7.82
C PHE A 166 -5.13 -17.10 -6.66
N LYS A 167 -3.94 -17.43 -6.14
CA LYS A 167 -3.75 -18.35 -5.01
C LYS A 167 -3.35 -17.62 -3.75
N HIS A 168 -4.30 -16.92 -3.17
CA HIS A 168 -4.11 -16.08 -1.99
C HIS A 168 -4.02 -16.93 -0.71
N LEU A 169 -3.43 -16.45 0.38
CA LEU A 169 -3.55 -17.18 1.66
C LEU A 169 -4.88 -16.85 2.33
N MET A 170 -5.29 -15.58 2.30
CA MET A 170 -6.57 -15.12 2.86
C MET A 170 -7.36 -14.33 1.83
N ASN A 171 -8.64 -14.67 1.66
CA ASN A 171 -9.54 -14.04 0.70
C ASN A 171 -10.78 -13.46 1.42
N LEU A 172 -10.95 -12.14 1.43
CA LEU A 172 -12.03 -11.45 2.13
C LEU A 172 -12.93 -10.71 1.14
N ASN A 173 -14.22 -11.06 1.15
CA ASN A 173 -15.25 -10.44 0.32
C ASN A 173 -16.55 -10.31 1.11
N ALA A 174 -17.19 -9.13 1.03
CA ALA A 174 -18.41 -8.81 1.77
C ALA A 174 -18.25 -9.04 3.29
N VAL A 175 -17.20 -8.47 3.86
CA VAL A 175 -16.90 -8.56 5.29
C VAL A 175 -17.03 -7.23 6.01
N SER A 176 -17.41 -7.29 7.28
CA SER A 176 -17.38 -6.14 8.20
C SER A 176 -16.71 -6.52 9.51
N ASP A 177 -16.03 -5.58 10.17
CA ASP A 177 -15.49 -5.81 11.53
C ASP A 177 -14.52 -7.00 11.59
N VAL A 178 -13.44 -6.92 10.81
CA VAL A 178 -12.41 -7.97 10.71
C VAL A 178 -11.14 -7.52 11.41
N ILE A 179 -10.62 -8.35 12.31
CA ILE A 179 -9.33 -8.16 12.98
C ILE A 179 -8.42 -9.33 12.65
N ILE A 180 -7.27 -9.04 12.04
CA ILE A 180 -6.20 -10.00 11.78
C ILE A 180 -4.97 -9.50 12.52
N GLU A 181 -4.50 -10.25 13.52
CA GLU A 181 -3.52 -9.75 14.46
C GLU A 181 -2.43 -10.78 14.79
N SER A 182 -1.17 -10.35 14.76
CA SER A 182 -0.03 -11.21 15.15
C SER A 182 0.06 -12.51 14.35
N CYS A 183 -0.35 -12.46 13.07
CA CYS A 183 -0.34 -13.58 12.15
C CYS A 183 0.90 -13.54 11.23
N TYR A 184 1.25 -14.70 10.69
CA TYR A 184 2.35 -14.86 9.74
C TYR A 184 1.78 -15.30 8.39
N PHE A 185 2.16 -14.62 7.32
CA PHE A 185 1.80 -14.92 5.94
C PHE A 185 3.10 -15.12 5.17
N THR A 186 3.49 -16.37 5.00
CA THR A 186 4.76 -16.68 4.33
C THR A 186 4.52 -17.53 3.11
N GLN A 187 5.39 -17.44 2.10
CA GLN A 187 5.33 -18.37 0.97
C GLN A 187 3.96 -18.33 0.27
N PHE A 188 3.31 -17.15 0.23
CA PHE A 188 2.12 -16.94 -0.57
C PHE A 188 2.50 -16.93 -2.05
N ARG A 189 1.53 -17.25 -2.92
CA ARG A 189 1.75 -17.37 -4.38
C ARG A 189 1.03 -16.26 -5.14
N GLY A 190 -0.25 -16.06 -4.78
CA GLY A 190 -1.03 -14.88 -5.06
C GLY A 190 -0.75 -13.87 -3.96
N ASP A 191 -1.79 -13.37 -3.30
CA ASP A 191 -1.62 -12.40 -2.22
C ASP A 191 -1.53 -13.06 -0.84
N GLY A 192 -0.88 -12.41 0.12
CA GLY A 192 -1.02 -12.77 1.53
C GLY A 192 -2.48 -12.60 1.99
N ILE A 193 -3.02 -11.40 1.80
CA ILE A 193 -4.43 -11.08 2.02
C ILE A 193 -4.99 -10.35 0.80
N TYR A 194 -6.07 -10.86 0.25
CA TYR A 194 -6.86 -10.20 -0.78
C TYR A 194 -8.17 -9.69 -0.19
N ILE A 195 -8.45 -8.39 -0.34
CA ILE A 195 -9.67 -7.72 0.09
C ILE A 195 -10.42 -7.26 -1.18
N GLY A 196 -11.32 -8.11 -1.65
CA GLY A 196 -12.07 -7.92 -2.88
C GLY A 196 -13.54 -7.67 -2.66
N SER A 197 -14.26 -7.20 -3.69
CA SER A 197 -15.73 -7.17 -3.63
C SER A 197 -16.32 -8.58 -3.67
N SER A 198 -15.83 -9.44 -4.55
CA SER A 198 -16.47 -10.70 -4.89
C SER A 198 -15.54 -11.66 -5.64
N ASN A 199 -15.72 -12.97 -5.43
CA ASN A 199 -15.13 -14.01 -6.30
C ASN A 199 -15.89 -14.19 -7.64
N ILE A 200 -16.98 -13.48 -7.82
CA ILE A 200 -17.81 -13.46 -9.04
C ILE A 200 -17.62 -12.08 -9.68
N GLU A 201 -17.11 -12.08 -10.91
CA GLU A 201 -16.87 -10.88 -11.71
C GLU A 201 -18.12 -9.99 -11.80
N GLY A 202 -17.94 -8.69 -11.63
CA GLY A 202 -19.01 -7.68 -11.75
C GLY A 202 -20.06 -7.68 -10.64
N LEU A 203 -19.95 -8.56 -9.63
CA LEU A 203 -20.87 -8.56 -8.50
C LEU A 203 -20.44 -7.54 -7.44
N GLU A 204 -21.25 -6.48 -7.30
CA GLU A 204 -21.08 -5.40 -6.33
C GLU A 204 -21.37 -5.87 -4.90
N ARG A 205 -20.34 -5.78 -4.06
CA ARG A 205 -20.36 -5.99 -2.61
C ARG A 205 -19.21 -5.19 -2.00
N HIS A 206 -19.34 -4.83 -0.73
CA HIS A 206 -18.36 -3.94 -0.10
C HIS A 206 -17.81 -4.50 1.20
N ASN A 207 -16.55 -4.17 1.48
CA ASN A 207 -15.93 -4.47 2.77
C ASN A 207 -15.90 -3.23 3.66
N GLU A 208 -16.02 -3.41 4.97
CA GLU A 208 -15.93 -2.31 5.92
C GLU A 208 -15.14 -2.67 7.19
N ARG A 209 -14.32 -1.75 7.70
CA ARG A 209 -13.63 -1.91 8.99
C ARG A 209 -12.78 -3.18 9.06
N VAL A 210 -11.77 -3.26 8.18
CA VAL A 210 -10.78 -4.34 8.16
C VAL A 210 -9.47 -3.86 8.77
N PHE A 211 -9.01 -4.54 9.82
CA PHE A 211 -7.80 -4.18 10.58
C PHE A 211 -6.76 -5.31 10.51
N VAL A 212 -5.57 -5.01 10.01
CA VAL A 212 -4.41 -5.90 9.95
C VAL A 212 -3.30 -5.32 10.82
N ARG A 213 -2.96 -6.01 11.91
CA ARG A 213 -2.10 -5.49 12.98
C ARG A 213 -0.98 -6.43 13.35
N ASN A 214 0.24 -5.91 13.51
CA ASN A 214 1.36 -6.70 14.02
C ASN A 214 1.60 -8.00 13.24
N CYS A 215 1.32 -7.99 11.93
CA CYS A 215 1.44 -9.18 11.08
C CYS A 215 2.77 -9.20 10.33
N HIS A 216 3.24 -10.41 9.99
CA HIS A 216 4.46 -10.61 9.23
C HIS A 216 4.15 -11.21 7.87
N PHE A 217 4.56 -10.52 6.80
CA PHE A 217 4.41 -10.95 5.41
C PHE A 217 5.80 -11.22 4.84
N ASP A 218 6.07 -12.47 4.44
CA ASP A 218 7.32 -12.87 3.81
C ASP A 218 7.08 -13.64 2.53
N GLY A 219 7.37 -13.00 1.40
CA GLY A 219 7.29 -13.63 0.10
C GLY A 219 8.39 -14.66 -0.17
N VAL A 220 9.40 -14.77 0.70
CA VAL A 220 10.56 -15.68 0.69
C VAL A 220 11.55 -15.44 -0.47
N ASN A 221 11.06 -15.26 -1.70
CA ASN A 221 11.88 -15.31 -2.92
C ASN A 221 11.37 -14.40 -4.06
N HIS A 222 10.48 -13.45 -3.77
CA HIS A 222 9.84 -12.58 -4.76
C HIS A 222 9.00 -13.32 -5.81
N ALA A 223 8.80 -14.64 -5.72
CA ALA A 223 7.98 -15.40 -6.67
C ALA A 223 6.50 -15.43 -6.25
N ASN A 224 5.97 -14.26 -5.88
CA ASN A 224 4.64 -14.07 -5.31
C ASN A 224 4.01 -12.76 -5.79
N ARG A 225 2.72 -12.56 -5.48
CA ARG A 225 2.01 -11.30 -5.75
C ARG A 225 2.19 -10.36 -4.54
N ASN A 226 1.12 -9.73 -4.06
CA ASN A 226 1.22 -8.69 -3.03
C ASN A 226 1.21 -9.30 -1.62
N GLY A 227 1.73 -8.57 -0.63
CA GLY A 227 1.44 -8.90 0.77
C GLY A 227 -0.06 -8.70 1.05
N ILE A 228 -0.58 -7.53 0.68
CA ILE A 228 -2.01 -7.18 0.79
C ILE A 228 -2.48 -6.48 -0.47
N THR A 229 -3.62 -6.91 -1.01
CA THR A 229 -4.35 -6.21 -2.07
C THR A 229 -5.70 -5.72 -1.57
N ILE A 230 -6.06 -4.49 -1.92
CA ILE A 230 -7.35 -3.86 -1.65
C ILE A 230 -7.97 -3.44 -2.98
N ILE A 231 -9.00 -4.16 -3.40
CA ILE A 231 -9.87 -3.79 -4.53
C ILE A 231 -11.07 -2.98 -4.02
N ASP A 232 -11.61 -3.35 -2.86
CA ASP A 232 -12.75 -2.69 -2.24
C ASP A 232 -12.63 -2.74 -0.71
N CYS A 233 -12.60 -1.56 -0.08
CA CYS A 233 -12.84 -1.41 1.35
C CYS A 233 -13.15 0.05 1.71
N ASN A 234 -14.15 0.24 2.57
CA ASN A 234 -14.33 1.45 3.35
C ASN A 234 -13.78 1.23 4.76
N THR A 235 -12.71 1.92 5.12
CA THR A 235 -12.00 1.77 6.40
C THR A 235 -11.16 0.49 6.45
N ALA A 236 -9.92 0.61 6.00
CA ALA A 236 -8.88 -0.39 6.22
C ALA A 236 -7.72 0.22 7.00
N VAL A 237 -7.20 -0.50 8.00
CA VAL A 237 -5.99 -0.09 8.72
C VAL A 237 -4.97 -1.22 8.68
N ILE A 238 -3.80 -0.92 8.14
CA ILE A 238 -2.64 -1.81 8.08
C ILE A 238 -1.57 -1.16 8.96
N GLU A 239 -1.35 -1.71 10.15
CA GLU A 239 -0.45 -1.12 11.13
C GLU A 239 0.50 -2.11 11.78
N GLU A 240 1.71 -1.63 12.11
CA GLU A 240 2.73 -2.37 12.85
C GLU A 240 3.14 -3.69 12.16
N CYS A 241 2.92 -3.80 10.84
CA CYS A 241 3.24 -4.99 10.07
C CYS A 241 4.66 -4.91 9.49
N THR A 242 5.24 -6.08 9.21
CA THR A 242 6.50 -6.20 8.46
C THR A 242 6.24 -6.88 7.13
N PHE A 243 6.77 -6.31 6.06
CA PHE A 243 6.73 -6.85 4.70
C PHE A 243 8.15 -7.09 4.21
N ALA A 244 8.45 -8.33 3.84
CA ALA A 244 9.75 -8.75 3.35
C ALA A 244 9.60 -9.61 2.10
N ASN A 245 10.50 -9.44 1.14
CA ASN A 245 10.63 -10.31 -0.03
C ASN A 245 9.33 -10.47 -0.86
N CYS A 246 8.44 -9.47 -0.76
CA CYS A 246 7.16 -9.44 -1.46
C CYS A 246 7.38 -9.07 -2.92
N SER A 247 6.50 -9.61 -3.77
CA SER A 247 6.25 -9.16 -5.13
C SER A 247 7.32 -9.46 -6.16
N LEU A 248 6.86 -10.05 -7.26
CA LEU A 248 7.67 -10.35 -8.43
C LEU A 248 8.29 -9.11 -9.09
N ASP A 249 9.61 -8.98 -9.00
CA ASP A 249 10.45 -7.89 -9.51
C ASP A 249 11.00 -8.13 -10.92
N GLU A 250 10.84 -9.32 -11.47
CA GLU A 250 11.25 -9.65 -12.83
C GLU A 250 10.11 -10.23 -13.68
N ARG A 251 10.21 -10.06 -15.00
CA ARG A 251 9.29 -10.74 -15.92
C ARG A 251 9.72 -12.20 -16.03
N ILE A 252 8.83 -13.12 -15.69
CA ILE A 252 9.08 -14.57 -15.78
C ILE A 252 8.18 -15.20 -16.82
N THR A 253 8.49 -16.45 -17.21
CA THR A 253 7.62 -17.26 -18.07
C THR A 253 7.14 -18.48 -17.28
N ILE A 254 5.83 -18.64 -17.14
CA ILE A 254 5.20 -19.82 -16.55
C ILE A 254 4.28 -20.43 -17.62
N ASP A 255 4.48 -21.72 -17.93
CA ASP A 255 3.69 -22.45 -18.92
C ASP A 255 3.59 -21.74 -20.30
N GLY A 256 4.66 -21.07 -20.70
CA GLY A 256 4.74 -20.31 -21.97
C GLY A 256 4.07 -18.92 -21.94
N LYS A 257 3.48 -18.50 -20.82
CA LYS A 257 2.93 -17.14 -20.63
C LYS A 257 3.96 -16.25 -19.93
N ILE A 258 4.21 -15.06 -20.51
CA ILE A 258 4.98 -14.01 -19.85
C ILE A 258 4.13 -13.42 -18.73
N ILE A 259 4.66 -13.48 -17.52
CA ILE A 259 4.09 -12.87 -16.33
C ILE A 259 4.81 -11.52 -16.14
N PRO A 260 4.08 -10.40 -16.06
CA PRO A 260 4.69 -9.10 -15.80
C PRO A 260 5.21 -9.01 -14.37
N ARG A 261 5.96 -7.94 -14.07
CA ARG A 261 6.24 -7.56 -12.68
C ARG A 261 4.91 -7.30 -11.96
N MET A 262 4.85 -7.65 -10.68
CA MET A 262 3.66 -7.44 -9.86
C MET A 262 3.73 -6.11 -9.11
N PRO A 263 2.61 -5.57 -8.60
CA PRO A 263 2.69 -4.47 -7.65
C PRO A 263 3.39 -4.88 -6.36
N GLY A 264 3.85 -3.90 -5.57
CA GLY A 264 4.67 -4.16 -4.37
C GLY A 264 3.89 -4.76 -3.21
N ALA A 265 4.40 -4.60 -1.99
CA ALA A 265 3.87 -5.26 -0.81
C ALA A 265 2.39 -4.90 -0.50
N ILE A 266 1.99 -3.64 -0.70
CA ILE A 266 0.59 -3.22 -0.56
C ILE A 266 0.12 -2.60 -1.87
N ASP A 267 -1.01 -3.10 -2.36
CA ASP A 267 -1.59 -2.69 -3.62
C ASP A 267 -3.05 -2.30 -3.46
N ILE A 268 -3.36 -1.05 -3.77
CA ILE A 268 -4.70 -0.49 -3.77
C ILE A 268 -5.06 -0.25 -5.24
N GLU A 269 -5.64 -1.26 -5.86
CA GLU A 269 -5.93 -1.29 -7.30
C GLU A 269 -7.36 -1.79 -7.53
N PRO A 270 -8.40 -0.94 -7.38
CA PRO A 270 -9.75 -1.33 -7.74
C PRO A 270 -9.82 -1.73 -9.22
N ASP A 271 -10.62 -2.75 -9.54
CA ASP A 271 -10.92 -3.12 -10.92
C ASP A 271 -11.70 -1.98 -11.61
N THR A 272 -12.01 -2.15 -12.90
CA THR A 272 -12.65 -1.11 -13.71
C THR A 272 -14.14 -0.88 -13.43
N HIS A 273 -14.69 -1.43 -12.34
CA HIS A 273 -16.10 -1.25 -11.98
C HIS A 273 -16.31 0.03 -11.14
N ASP A 274 -17.42 0.74 -11.39
CA ASP A 274 -17.69 2.03 -10.74
C ASP A 274 -18.14 1.91 -9.27
N PHE A 275 -18.47 0.70 -8.84
CA PHE A 275 -18.99 0.49 -7.50
C PHE A 275 -17.89 0.37 -6.44
N HIS A 276 -16.64 0.07 -6.82
CA HIS A 276 -15.59 -0.16 -5.83
C HIS A 276 -15.42 1.05 -4.90
N ILE A 277 -15.34 0.75 -3.61
CA ILE A 277 -15.09 1.74 -2.57
C ILE A 277 -13.64 1.61 -2.12
N VAL A 278 -12.86 2.68 -2.21
CA VAL A 278 -11.44 2.71 -1.80
C VAL A 278 -11.24 3.93 -0.91
N LYS A 279 -11.72 3.84 0.32
CA LYS A 279 -11.86 5.02 1.17
C LYS A 279 -11.44 4.76 2.60
N ASN A 280 -10.88 5.79 3.25
CA ASN A 280 -10.49 5.75 4.66
C ASN A 280 -9.43 4.67 4.94
N ILE A 281 -8.42 4.58 4.07
CA ILE A 281 -7.37 3.57 4.18
C ILE A 281 -6.16 4.17 4.88
N THR A 282 -5.67 3.54 5.94
CA THR A 282 -4.50 3.97 6.69
C THR A 282 -3.42 2.88 6.68
N ILE A 283 -2.23 3.22 6.23
CA ILE A 283 -1.03 2.38 6.23
C ILE A 283 -0.01 3.04 7.14
N LYS A 284 0.20 2.52 8.36
CA LYS A 284 1.06 3.20 9.34
C LYS A 284 1.96 2.33 10.17
N ASN A 285 3.08 2.89 10.62
CA ASN A 285 4.03 2.19 11.51
C ASN A 285 4.52 0.84 10.95
N ASN A 286 4.54 0.66 9.63
CA ASN A 286 4.97 -0.59 9.01
C ASN A 286 6.44 -0.52 8.59
N THR A 287 7.07 -1.69 8.50
CA THR A 287 8.41 -1.85 7.93
C THR A 287 8.35 -2.63 6.64
N PHE A 288 8.98 -2.10 5.59
CA PHE A 288 9.11 -2.74 4.29
C PHE A 288 10.59 -2.91 3.98
N LYS A 289 10.96 -4.13 3.61
CA LYS A 289 12.35 -4.49 3.34
C LYS A 289 12.44 -5.40 2.13
N ASN A 290 13.33 -5.09 1.20
CA ASN A 290 13.59 -5.93 0.03
C ASN A 290 12.28 -6.29 -0.68
N VAL A 291 11.48 -5.27 -0.99
CA VAL A 291 10.21 -5.45 -1.71
C VAL A 291 10.49 -5.19 -3.19
N GLY A 292 10.09 -6.15 -4.01
CA GLY A 292 10.19 -6.11 -5.45
C GLY A 292 9.02 -5.40 -6.12
N GLY A 293 8.71 -5.83 -7.34
CA GLY A 293 7.57 -5.33 -8.11
C GLY A 293 7.79 -4.02 -8.87
N SER A 294 6.76 -3.59 -9.61
CA SER A 294 6.66 -2.33 -10.34
C SER A 294 5.18 -2.05 -10.58
N PRO A 295 4.53 -1.33 -9.65
CA PRO A 295 4.66 0.12 -9.69
C PRO A 295 5.30 0.69 -8.43
N GLY A 296 4.97 0.24 -7.23
CA GLY A 296 5.64 0.68 -6.01
C GLY A 296 5.46 -0.26 -4.84
N VAL A 297 6.34 -0.16 -3.83
CA VAL A 297 6.25 -0.91 -2.56
C VAL A 297 4.87 -0.73 -1.93
N ILE A 298 4.40 0.51 -1.91
CA ILE A 298 2.99 0.85 -1.70
C ILE A 298 2.46 1.44 -3.01
N SER A 299 1.47 0.80 -3.60
CA SER A 299 0.84 1.21 -4.85
C SER A 299 -0.60 1.64 -4.63
N ILE A 300 -0.97 2.80 -5.16
CA ILE A 300 -2.34 3.29 -5.27
C ILE A 300 -2.59 3.50 -6.76
N ILE A 301 -3.32 2.59 -7.40
CA ILE A 301 -3.62 2.61 -8.84
C ILE A 301 -5.12 2.54 -9.04
N ILE A 302 -5.75 3.68 -9.23
CA ILE A 302 -7.21 3.75 -9.39
C ILE A 302 -7.51 3.93 -10.86
N ASN A 303 -7.69 2.80 -11.55
CA ASN A 303 -7.84 2.74 -13.01
C ASN A 303 -9.11 3.43 -13.51
N LYS A 304 -10.19 3.37 -12.72
CA LYS A 304 -11.44 4.08 -12.97
C LYS A 304 -11.84 4.85 -11.74
N ILE A 305 -12.05 6.14 -11.92
CA ILE A 305 -12.26 7.06 -10.82
C ILE A 305 -13.76 7.08 -10.50
N THR A 306 -14.08 6.62 -9.29
CA THR A 306 -15.44 6.60 -8.74
C THR A 306 -15.54 7.69 -7.67
N THR A 307 -16.74 8.13 -7.30
CA THR A 307 -16.94 9.05 -6.15
C THR A 307 -16.50 8.46 -4.81
N ASN A 308 -16.13 7.18 -4.79
CA ASN A 308 -15.92 6.40 -3.59
C ASN A 308 -14.43 6.13 -3.30
N CYS A 309 -13.53 6.90 -3.91
CA CYS A 309 -12.12 6.90 -3.54
C CYS A 309 -11.75 8.15 -2.71
N GLY A 310 -10.98 7.98 -1.64
CA GLY A 310 -10.50 9.14 -0.89
C GLY A 310 -9.96 8.84 0.51
N ASN A 311 -9.27 9.82 1.10
CA ASN A 311 -8.79 9.76 2.47
C ASN A 311 -7.87 8.56 2.71
N ILE A 312 -6.78 8.51 1.94
CA ILE A 312 -5.74 7.50 2.07
C ILE A 312 -4.54 8.12 2.79
N VAL A 313 -4.11 7.51 3.89
CA VAL A 313 -3.02 8.01 4.73
C VAL A 313 -1.90 6.98 4.80
N ILE A 314 -0.68 7.40 4.48
CA ILE A 314 0.54 6.61 4.59
C ILE A 314 1.46 7.34 5.56
N GLU A 315 1.63 6.81 6.78
CA GLU A 315 2.36 7.52 7.82
C GLU A 315 3.33 6.68 8.66
N ASN A 316 4.44 7.28 9.10
CA ASN A 316 5.39 6.63 10.03
C ASN A 316 5.91 5.26 9.56
N ASN A 317 5.98 5.01 8.25
CA ASN A 317 6.51 3.77 7.71
C ASN A 317 8.02 3.89 7.43
N TYR A 318 8.73 2.77 7.53
CA TYR A 318 10.11 2.65 7.07
C TYR A 318 10.18 1.73 5.86
N ILE A 319 10.61 2.27 4.72
CA ILE A 319 10.77 1.54 3.46
C ILE A 319 12.25 1.52 3.11
N SER A 320 12.80 0.33 2.94
CA SER A 320 14.23 0.12 2.67
C SER A 320 14.47 -0.98 1.65
N GLU A 321 15.65 -0.96 1.05
CA GLU A 321 16.15 -2.00 0.16
C GLU A 321 15.23 -2.25 -1.08
N CYS A 322 14.61 -1.21 -1.65
CA CYS A 322 13.76 -1.36 -2.84
C CYS A 322 14.61 -1.66 -4.09
N THR A 323 14.40 -2.80 -4.75
CA THR A 323 15.28 -3.28 -5.85
C THR A 323 14.76 -2.99 -7.26
N SER A 324 13.46 -2.77 -7.47
CA SER A 324 12.91 -2.58 -8.83
C SER A 324 11.65 -1.71 -8.91
N ALA A 325 11.26 -1.07 -7.81
CA ALA A 325 9.97 -0.43 -7.64
C ALA A 325 10.12 1.07 -7.32
N ASN A 326 9.03 1.82 -7.46
CA ASN A 326 8.90 3.06 -6.68
C ASN A 326 8.79 2.72 -5.19
N ALA A 327 9.26 3.58 -4.30
CA ALA A 327 8.91 3.41 -2.88
C ALA A 327 7.41 3.67 -2.66
N ILE A 328 6.87 4.65 -3.38
CA ILE A 328 5.42 4.92 -3.43
C ILE A 328 4.97 5.26 -4.85
N CYS A 329 3.86 4.66 -5.30
CA CYS A 329 3.19 5.02 -6.54
C CYS A 329 1.77 5.51 -6.27
N ILE A 330 1.42 6.70 -6.74
CA ILE A 330 0.08 7.27 -6.66
C ILE A 330 -0.35 7.58 -8.09
N SER A 331 -1.24 6.75 -8.62
CA SER A 331 -1.77 6.91 -9.96
C SER A 331 -3.28 6.78 -9.95
N THR A 332 -3.95 7.72 -10.59
CA THR A 332 -5.39 7.66 -10.84
C THR A 332 -5.60 7.65 -12.36
N SER A 333 -6.81 7.31 -12.83
CA SER A 333 -7.12 7.09 -14.26
C SER A 333 -6.41 8.07 -15.20
N ARG A 334 -5.59 7.53 -16.11
CA ARG A 334 -4.80 8.26 -17.12
C ARG A 334 -5.65 8.89 -18.24
N GLY A 335 -6.97 8.92 -18.10
CA GLY A 335 -7.89 9.53 -19.06
C GLY A 335 -8.60 10.77 -18.54
N ALA A 336 -8.49 11.05 -17.25
CA ALA A 336 -9.28 12.10 -16.63
C ALA A 336 -8.61 13.47 -16.83
N THR A 337 -9.43 14.44 -17.22
CA THR A 337 -9.00 15.79 -17.60
C THR A 337 -8.76 16.66 -16.36
N SER A 338 -8.14 17.83 -16.54
CA SER A 338 -7.97 18.83 -15.49
C SER A 338 -9.28 19.23 -14.78
N PHE A 339 -10.44 18.99 -15.40
CA PHE A 339 -11.77 19.36 -14.92
C PHE A 339 -12.52 18.27 -14.13
N ASP A 340 -12.04 17.03 -14.12
CA ASP A 340 -12.75 15.96 -13.41
C ASP A 340 -12.56 16.11 -11.90
N GLU A 341 -13.55 16.69 -11.22
CA GLU A 341 -13.59 16.82 -9.74
C GLU A 341 -13.54 15.45 -9.04
N LEU A 342 -13.85 14.37 -9.78
CA LEU A 342 -13.87 13.00 -9.28
C LEU A 342 -12.47 12.46 -8.94
N ASN A 343 -11.37 13.03 -9.46
CA ASN A 343 -10.01 12.48 -9.30
C ASN A 343 -9.37 12.74 -7.92
N ASP A 344 -10.18 12.95 -6.90
CA ASP A 344 -9.73 13.37 -5.59
C ASP A 344 -9.52 12.18 -4.65
N CYS A 345 -8.40 11.48 -4.82
CA CYS A 345 -8.06 10.37 -3.93
C CYS A 345 -7.58 10.85 -2.55
N MET A 346 -7.38 12.16 -2.34
CA MET A 346 -6.93 12.78 -1.09
C MET A 346 -5.86 11.94 -0.38
N VAL A 347 -4.72 11.75 -1.04
CA VAL A 347 -3.63 10.94 -0.49
C VAL A 347 -2.73 11.81 0.36
N THR A 348 -2.49 11.40 1.61
CA THR A 348 -1.54 12.03 2.53
C THR A 348 -0.40 11.06 2.84
N VAL A 349 0.84 11.51 2.63
CA VAL A 349 2.08 10.76 2.89
C VAL A 349 2.89 11.57 3.90
N GLN A 350 3.04 11.09 5.13
CA GLN A 350 3.67 11.88 6.20
C GLN A 350 4.61 11.09 7.11
N ASN A 351 5.67 11.73 7.60
CA ASN A 351 6.56 11.14 8.61
C ASN A 351 7.18 9.78 8.22
N ASN A 352 7.31 9.48 6.93
CA ASN A 352 7.90 8.22 6.47
C ASN A 352 9.40 8.39 6.18
N ILE A 353 10.13 7.27 6.25
CA ILE A 353 11.52 7.18 5.81
C ILE A 353 11.57 6.21 4.63
N PHE A 354 12.03 6.71 3.48
CA PHE A 354 12.21 5.97 2.24
C PHE A 354 13.70 5.92 1.90
N GLU A 355 14.24 4.70 1.83
CA GLU A 355 15.64 4.44 1.52
C GLU A 355 15.73 3.50 0.32
N GLY A 356 16.13 4.05 -0.83
CA GLY A 356 16.43 3.27 -2.02
C GLY A 356 17.74 2.50 -1.87
N THR A 357 17.91 1.54 -2.76
CA THR A 357 19.16 0.79 -2.94
C THR A 357 19.91 1.34 -4.15
N PRO A 358 21.07 1.98 -3.98
CA PRO A 358 21.87 2.42 -5.12
C PRO A 358 22.26 1.27 -6.05
N GLY A 359 22.29 1.53 -7.35
CA GLY A 359 22.61 0.55 -8.40
C GLY A 359 21.42 -0.28 -8.90
N PHE A 360 20.20 0.10 -8.54
CA PHE A 360 18.95 -0.57 -8.91
C PHE A 360 17.99 0.37 -9.63
N ASP A 361 17.06 -0.16 -10.43
CA ASP A 361 16.09 0.63 -11.19
C ASP A 361 14.92 1.12 -10.30
N ASN A 362 15.23 1.85 -9.22
CA ASN A 362 14.28 2.28 -8.20
C ASN A 362 14.04 3.80 -8.20
N ARG A 363 12.82 4.20 -7.82
CA ARG A 363 12.37 5.60 -7.74
C ARG A 363 11.84 5.88 -6.35
N ALA A 364 12.02 7.10 -5.84
CA ALA A 364 11.40 7.49 -4.57
C ALA A 364 9.88 7.51 -4.70
N MET A 365 9.36 8.18 -5.73
CA MET A 365 7.93 8.30 -5.96
C MET A 365 7.55 8.48 -7.42
N THR A 366 6.34 8.03 -7.76
CA THR A 366 5.62 8.40 -8.98
C THR A 366 4.24 8.91 -8.60
N ILE A 367 3.84 10.07 -9.14
CA ILE A 367 2.51 10.67 -8.97
C ILE A 367 1.96 11.00 -10.34
N THR A 368 0.87 10.34 -10.77
CA THR A 368 0.32 10.51 -12.13
C THR A 368 -1.19 10.63 -12.14
N ALA A 369 -1.69 11.64 -12.87
CA ALA A 369 -3.13 11.95 -13.04
C ALA A 369 -3.94 12.16 -11.74
N SER A 370 -3.27 12.32 -10.59
CA SER A 370 -3.87 12.47 -9.26
C SER A 370 -4.03 13.92 -8.81
N LYS A 371 -5.00 14.16 -7.93
CA LYS A 371 -5.28 15.47 -7.34
C LYS A 371 -5.23 15.42 -5.81
N ASN A 372 -4.94 16.57 -5.20
CA ASN A 372 -4.93 16.78 -3.73
C ASN A 372 -3.99 15.81 -2.98
N VAL A 373 -2.81 15.56 -3.54
CA VAL A 373 -1.78 14.75 -2.87
C VAL A 373 -0.96 15.64 -1.95
N LYS A 374 -0.83 15.23 -0.68
CA LYS A 374 -0.03 15.92 0.34
C LYS A 374 1.12 15.03 0.78
N ILE A 375 2.34 15.55 0.76
CA ILE A 375 3.56 14.83 1.12
C ILE A 375 4.36 15.73 2.06
N PHE A 376 4.46 15.38 3.34
CA PHE A 376 5.16 16.23 4.30
C PHE A 376 5.91 15.51 5.40
N ASP A 377 6.96 16.14 5.91
CA ASP A 377 7.78 15.61 7.00
C ASP A 377 8.38 14.21 6.68
N ASN A 378 8.60 13.89 5.40
CA ASN A 378 9.22 12.62 4.99
C ASN A 378 10.72 12.78 4.71
N LYS A 379 11.44 11.66 4.78
CA LYS A 379 12.83 11.56 4.31
C LYS A 379 12.91 10.58 3.13
N PHE A 380 13.47 11.02 2.01
CA PHE A 380 13.78 10.20 0.85
C PHE A 380 15.28 10.20 0.61
N SER A 381 15.89 9.02 0.49
CA SER A 381 17.32 8.92 0.21
C SER A 381 17.72 7.77 -0.70
N ASN A 382 18.79 7.98 -1.47
CA ASN A 382 19.52 6.94 -2.22
C ASN A 382 18.70 6.25 -3.32
N PHE A 383 17.99 7.02 -4.15
CA PHE A 383 17.23 6.49 -5.27
C PHE A 383 17.95 6.78 -6.60
N ASP A 384 18.06 5.76 -7.44
CA ASP A 384 18.81 5.85 -8.69
C ASP A 384 18.11 6.68 -9.75
N ARG A 385 16.79 6.68 -9.74
CA ARG A 385 15.96 7.33 -10.74
C ARG A 385 15.23 8.53 -10.15
N SER A 386 14.84 9.46 -11.02
CA SER A 386 14.10 10.66 -10.61
C SER A 386 12.74 10.30 -10.00
N CYS A 387 12.22 11.15 -9.14
CA CYS A 387 10.78 11.18 -8.91
C CYS A 387 10.06 11.50 -10.24
N ILE A 388 8.85 10.98 -10.43
CA ILE A 388 7.99 11.34 -11.55
C ILE A 388 6.77 12.09 -11.02
N ILE A 389 6.60 13.33 -11.49
CA ILE A 389 5.50 14.22 -11.11
C ILE A 389 4.73 14.57 -12.37
N SER A 390 3.53 13.98 -12.48
CA SER A 390 2.75 13.85 -13.71
C SER A 390 3.44 12.93 -14.73
N TYR A 391 2.72 12.58 -15.78
CA TYR A 391 3.24 11.85 -16.93
C TYR A 391 2.54 12.41 -18.17
N GLU A 392 3.16 12.26 -19.33
CA GLU A 392 2.48 12.52 -20.60
C GLU A 392 2.58 11.23 -21.41
N GLU A 393 1.44 10.66 -21.79
CA GLU A 393 1.41 9.53 -22.71
C GLU A 393 2.05 9.96 -24.05
N PRO A 394 2.85 9.10 -24.71
CA PRO A 394 3.52 9.43 -25.98
C PRO A 394 2.57 9.94 -27.09
N ASP A 395 1.28 9.61 -26.99
CA ASP A 395 0.25 9.93 -27.97
C ASP A 395 -0.42 11.30 -27.69
N ASN A 396 0.37 12.37 -27.66
CA ASN A 396 0.02 13.76 -28.00
C ASN A 396 -1.36 14.32 -27.55
N ILE A 397 -1.88 13.90 -26.39
CA ILE A 397 -3.08 14.48 -25.79
C ILE A 397 -2.66 15.13 -24.48
N ALA A 398 -2.28 16.41 -24.58
CA ALA A 398 -1.85 17.27 -23.47
C ALA A 398 -2.84 17.32 -22.28
N GLU A 399 -4.07 16.80 -22.45
CA GLU A 399 -5.13 16.85 -21.46
C GLU A 399 -5.23 15.59 -20.56
N LYS A 400 -4.56 14.47 -20.89
CA LYS A 400 -4.91 13.16 -20.31
C LYS A 400 -4.19 12.76 -19.01
N SER A 401 -3.22 13.52 -18.52
CA SER A 401 -2.49 13.10 -17.30
C SER A 401 -2.11 14.28 -16.42
N TYR A 402 -3.06 15.20 -16.29
CA TYR A 402 -2.91 16.39 -15.48
C TYR A 402 -2.93 16.04 -13.99
N ILE A 403 -1.92 16.50 -13.25
CA ILE A 403 -1.99 16.50 -11.79
C ILE A 403 -2.31 17.90 -11.31
N SER A 404 -3.05 18.01 -10.21
CA SER A 404 -3.29 19.31 -9.58
C SER A 404 -3.33 19.26 -8.08
N ASN A 405 -3.07 20.40 -7.44
CA ASN A 405 -3.12 20.56 -5.98
C ASN A 405 -2.17 19.58 -5.29
N ILE A 406 -0.90 19.63 -5.66
CA ILE A 406 0.14 18.78 -5.08
C ILE A 406 0.92 19.60 -4.07
N TYR A 407 0.99 19.14 -2.83
CA TYR A 407 1.60 19.87 -1.72
C TYR A 407 2.75 19.04 -1.16
N MET A 408 3.98 19.54 -1.28
CA MET A 408 5.18 18.96 -0.71
C MET A 408 5.79 19.91 0.30
N GLU A 409 5.79 19.55 1.58
CA GLU A 409 6.26 20.42 2.65
C GLU A 409 7.21 19.76 3.67
N ARG A 410 8.29 20.43 4.07
CA ARG A 410 9.18 19.96 5.15
C ARG A 410 9.77 18.56 4.91
N ASN A 411 9.97 18.16 3.66
CA ASN A 411 10.60 16.90 3.32
C ASN A 411 12.12 17.06 3.16
N LEU A 412 12.84 15.97 3.37
CA LEU A 412 14.26 15.82 3.10
C LEU A 412 14.46 14.91 1.89
N PHE A 413 15.03 15.44 0.80
CA PHE A 413 15.31 14.71 -0.44
C PHE A 413 16.81 14.64 -0.68
N HIS A 414 17.43 13.51 -0.38
CA HIS A 414 18.89 13.36 -0.43
C HIS A 414 19.28 12.33 -1.48
N LYS A 415 20.15 12.65 -2.44
CA LYS A 415 20.64 11.68 -3.44
C LYS A 415 19.49 11.01 -4.22
N LEU A 416 18.72 11.81 -4.95
CA LEU A 416 17.64 11.32 -5.81
C LEU A 416 18.02 11.51 -7.28
N GLY A 417 17.83 10.45 -8.07
CA GLY A 417 18.20 10.45 -9.49
C GLY A 417 19.68 10.21 -9.73
N LEU A 418 20.31 9.33 -8.94
CA LEU A 418 21.76 9.07 -9.04
C LEU A 418 22.23 8.72 -10.46
N THR A 419 21.41 7.98 -11.21
CA THR A 419 21.72 7.53 -12.58
C THR A 419 21.12 8.44 -13.65
N GLU A 420 20.00 9.11 -13.38
CA GLU A 420 19.33 10.02 -14.32
C GLU A 420 19.85 11.45 -14.24
N GLN A 421 20.62 11.78 -13.20
CA GLN A 421 21.11 13.14 -12.91
C GLN A 421 19.96 14.14 -12.72
N VAL A 422 18.77 13.66 -12.34
CA VAL A 422 17.57 14.48 -12.12
C VAL A 422 16.83 14.00 -10.88
N SER A 423 16.57 14.87 -9.90
CA SER A 423 15.78 14.47 -8.73
C SER A 423 14.28 14.41 -9.03
N PHE A 424 13.73 15.35 -9.79
CA PHE A 424 12.31 15.40 -10.15
C PHE A 424 12.14 15.61 -11.66
N SER A 425 11.49 14.64 -12.31
CA SER A 425 10.99 14.77 -13.68
C SER A 425 9.55 15.23 -13.65
N CYS A 426 9.30 16.44 -14.14
CA CYS A 426 8.02 17.14 -14.05
C CYS A 426 7.37 17.27 -15.44
N PHE A 427 6.06 17.02 -15.50
CA PHE A 427 5.24 17.12 -16.70
C PHE A 427 4.08 18.10 -16.50
N ASN A 428 2.85 17.77 -16.88
CA ASN A 428 1.69 18.66 -16.77
C ASN A 428 1.22 18.83 -15.31
N ILE A 429 1.43 20.02 -14.74
CA ILE A 429 1.23 20.26 -13.31
C ILE A 429 0.51 21.59 -13.06
N LYS A 430 -0.52 21.58 -12.19
CA LYS A 430 -1.13 22.81 -11.67
C LYS A 430 -1.14 22.88 -10.17
N ASN A 431 -0.96 24.08 -9.63
CA ASN A 431 -1.03 24.32 -8.19
C ASN A 431 -0.11 23.35 -7.43
N PHE A 432 1.16 23.31 -7.84
CA PHE A 432 2.19 22.52 -7.17
C PHE A 432 2.94 23.41 -6.19
N GLN A 433 2.83 23.08 -4.92
CA GLN A 433 3.44 23.81 -3.84
C GLN A 433 4.57 22.97 -3.25
N PHE A 434 5.79 23.47 -3.38
CA PHE A 434 6.99 22.87 -2.86
C PHE A 434 7.60 23.85 -1.85
N LYS A 435 7.36 23.63 -0.55
CA LYS A 435 7.67 24.60 0.50
C LYS A 435 8.48 24.02 1.66
N ASN A 436 9.41 24.79 2.21
CA ASN A 436 10.18 24.41 3.40
C ASN A 436 10.92 23.05 3.26
N ASN A 437 11.22 22.58 2.04
CA ASN A 437 11.92 21.30 1.83
C ASN A 437 13.44 21.52 1.75
N GLU A 438 14.19 20.46 2.02
CA GLU A 438 15.63 20.39 1.76
C GLU A 438 15.91 19.39 0.64
N LEU A 439 16.65 19.81 -0.40
CA LEU A 439 17.21 18.91 -1.40
C LEU A 439 18.73 18.95 -1.32
N LYS A 440 19.35 17.77 -1.26
CA LYS A 440 20.80 17.64 -1.11
C LYS A 440 21.37 16.55 -2.00
N GLY A 441 22.16 16.96 -2.99
CA GLY A 441 22.83 16.07 -3.93
C GLY A 441 21.86 15.34 -4.87
N VAL A 442 22.08 15.47 -6.17
CA VAL A 442 21.32 14.74 -7.19
C VAL A 442 22.06 13.45 -7.55
N SER A 443 23.34 13.55 -7.89
CA SER A 443 24.23 12.41 -8.11
C SER A 443 25.42 12.42 -7.14
N GLU A 444 26.10 11.27 -6.99
CA GLU A 444 27.34 11.20 -6.20
C GLU A 444 28.54 11.85 -6.90
N ALA A 445 28.46 12.02 -8.22
CA ALA A 445 29.59 12.41 -9.05
C ALA A 445 29.72 13.93 -9.26
N ASN A 446 28.76 14.73 -8.74
CA ASN A 446 28.71 16.17 -8.98
C ASN A 446 28.88 16.51 -10.46
N ASN A 447 28.05 15.91 -11.32
CA ASN A 447 28.09 16.18 -12.75
C ASN A 447 27.48 17.55 -13.09
N ALA A 448 27.99 18.23 -14.12
CA ALA A 448 27.47 19.52 -14.56
C ALA A 448 25.98 19.49 -14.99
N ASN A 449 25.44 18.29 -15.23
CA ASN A 449 24.05 18.05 -15.63
C ASN A 449 23.14 17.61 -14.48
N ASP A 450 23.58 17.75 -13.23
CA ASP A 450 22.77 17.39 -12.06
C ASP A 450 21.65 18.43 -11.84
N PHE A 451 20.40 18.03 -12.05
CA PHE A 451 19.23 18.90 -11.91
C PHE A 451 18.35 18.49 -10.73
N PHE A 452 17.91 19.45 -9.91
CA PHE A 452 16.87 19.14 -8.92
C PHE A 452 15.51 18.95 -9.60
N PHE A 453 15.13 19.85 -10.49
CA PHE A 453 13.87 19.78 -11.22
C PHE A 453 14.12 19.89 -12.72
N TYR A 454 13.55 18.96 -13.48
CA TYR A 454 13.50 19.02 -14.93
C TYR A 454 12.04 18.96 -15.41
N PHE A 455 11.53 20.09 -15.87
CA PHE A 455 10.22 20.20 -16.50
C PHE A 455 10.33 19.80 -17.97
N ILE A 456 10.14 18.52 -18.25
CA ILE A 456 10.55 17.89 -19.52
C ILE A 456 9.67 18.39 -20.68
N ARG A 457 8.35 18.31 -20.50
CA ARG A 457 7.32 18.61 -21.51
C ARG A 457 5.97 18.86 -20.85
N GLY A 458 5.04 19.47 -21.56
CA GLY A 458 3.70 19.80 -21.05
C GLY A 458 3.55 21.26 -20.64
N VAL A 459 2.48 21.55 -19.89
CA VAL A 459 2.13 22.90 -19.41
C VAL A 459 2.06 22.89 -17.89
N SER A 460 2.74 23.86 -17.27
CA SER A 460 2.66 24.06 -15.81
C SER A 460 2.16 25.45 -15.42
N SER A 461 1.32 25.52 -14.40
CA SER A 461 0.84 26.79 -13.84
C SER A 461 0.64 26.72 -12.32
N GLU A 462 0.59 27.87 -11.68
CA GLU A 462 0.43 28.02 -10.22
C GLU A 462 1.51 27.25 -9.43
N ILE A 463 2.75 27.23 -9.95
CA ILE A 463 3.88 26.55 -9.34
C ILE A 463 4.51 27.44 -8.27
N ILE A 464 4.59 26.96 -7.03
CA ILE A 464 5.08 27.70 -5.88
C ILE A 464 6.28 26.99 -5.26
N PHE A 465 7.44 27.63 -5.32
CA PHE A 465 8.64 27.24 -4.56
C PHE A 465 8.92 28.29 -3.48
N GLU A 466 8.77 27.91 -2.21
CA GLU A 466 8.90 28.84 -1.10
C GLU A 466 9.77 28.27 0.04
N ARG A 467 10.79 29.02 0.50
CA ARG A 467 11.60 28.65 1.68
C ARG A 467 12.28 27.27 1.59
N ASN A 468 12.60 26.80 0.39
CA ASN A 468 13.36 25.56 0.22
C ASN A 468 14.85 25.81 0.33
N THR A 469 15.60 24.77 0.69
CA THR A 469 17.06 24.76 0.75
C THR A 469 17.62 23.77 -0.27
N PHE A 470 18.46 24.26 -1.18
CA PHE A 470 19.10 23.47 -2.23
C PHE A 470 20.60 23.40 -1.97
N ILE A 471 21.14 22.20 -1.76
CA ILE A 471 22.52 21.98 -1.32
C ILE A 471 23.25 21.07 -2.31
N ASN A 472 24.46 21.46 -2.72
CA ASN A 472 25.37 20.62 -3.51
C ASN A 472 24.76 20.05 -4.81
N SER A 473 24.09 20.88 -5.63
CA SER A 473 23.98 20.59 -7.06
C SER A 473 25.17 21.18 -7.80
N SER A 474 25.85 20.36 -8.58
CA SER A 474 26.87 20.79 -9.55
C SER A 474 26.27 21.30 -10.86
N GLY A 475 24.99 21.00 -11.13
CA GLY A 475 24.21 21.55 -12.23
C GLY A 475 23.18 22.58 -11.75
N TYR A 476 22.04 22.63 -12.44
CA TYR A 476 21.01 23.65 -12.29
C TYR A 476 19.94 23.25 -11.27
N THR A 477 19.37 24.20 -10.55
CA THR A 477 18.23 23.89 -9.67
C THR A 477 16.96 23.55 -10.46
N ILE A 478 16.60 24.34 -11.46
CA ILE A 478 15.39 24.13 -12.29
C ILE A 478 15.75 24.28 -13.77
N VAL A 479 15.39 23.27 -14.57
CA VAL A 479 15.54 23.25 -16.03
C VAL A 479 14.17 23.08 -16.68
N MET A 480 13.91 23.87 -17.73
CA MET A 480 12.74 23.73 -18.60
C MET A 480 13.17 23.08 -19.92
N GLY A 481 12.51 21.99 -20.29
CA GLY A 481 12.69 21.35 -21.59
C GLY A 481 12.13 22.20 -22.72
N PRO A 482 12.61 22.02 -23.96
CA PRO A 482 12.21 22.84 -25.11
C PRO A 482 10.72 22.69 -25.48
N SER A 483 10.07 21.63 -24.99
CA SER A 483 8.65 21.33 -25.23
C SER A 483 7.77 21.58 -24.01
N HIS A 484 8.29 22.26 -22.98
CA HIS A 484 7.51 22.62 -21.80
C HIS A 484 7.18 24.12 -21.81
N THR A 485 5.93 24.46 -21.53
CA THR A 485 5.47 25.86 -21.40
C THR A 485 4.95 26.14 -20.00
N THR A 486 4.96 27.41 -19.59
CA THR A 486 4.39 27.80 -18.29
C THR A 486 3.49 29.02 -18.41
N GLU A 487 2.49 29.11 -17.54
CA GLU A 487 1.71 30.34 -17.36
C GLU A 487 2.46 31.25 -16.37
N GLU A 488 3.51 31.91 -16.85
CA GLU A 488 4.53 32.59 -16.02
C GLU A 488 3.96 33.50 -14.92
N ASN A 489 2.86 34.22 -15.19
CA ASN A 489 2.23 35.15 -14.25
C ASN A 489 1.53 34.47 -13.05
N THR A 490 1.48 33.14 -13.02
CA THR A 490 0.87 32.35 -11.94
C THR A 490 1.91 31.71 -11.01
N ASN A 491 3.19 31.69 -11.41
CA ASN A 491 4.24 30.97 -10.70
C ASN A 491 4.96 31.88 -9.68
N THR A 492 5.35 31.33 -8.53
CA THR A 492 6.02 32.07 -7.45
C THR A 492 7.28 31.35 -7.00
N PHE A 493 8.39 32.07 -6.96
CA PHE A 493 9.67 31.58 -6.43
C PHE A 493 10.20 32.57 -5.39
N THR A 494 10.06 32.26 -4.09
CA THR A 494 10.37 33.22 -3.02
C THR A 494 11.12 32.59 -1.84
N SER A 495 12.04 33.34 -1.26
CA SER A 495 12.72 32.98 0.00
C SER A 495 13.48 31.64 -0.01
N ASN A 496 13.85 31.12 -1.18
CA ASN A 496 14.65 29.89 -1.29
C ASN A 496 16.14 30.16 -1.05
N HIS A 497 16.81 29.23 -0.39
CA HIS A 497 18.24 29.26 -0.11
C HIS A 497 19.00 28.29 -1.03
N PHE A 498 20.14 28.73 -1.56
CA PHE A 498 20.98 27.96 -2.45
C PHE A 498 22.40 27.94 -1.90
N ASP A 499 22.83 26.77 -1.43
CA ASP A 499 24.19 26.51 -0.94
C ASP A 499 24.93 25.66 -1.97
N VAL A 500 25.34 26.31 -3.07
CA VAL A 500 25.88 25.67 -4.27
C VAL A 500 27.03 26.49 -4.85
N LEU A 501 28.08 25.79 -5.28
CA LEU A 501 29.36 26.41 -5.69
C LEU A 501 29.31 27.07 -7.09
N TYR A 502 28.36 26.68 -7.96
CA TYR A 502 28.30 27.14 -9.37
C TYR A 502 26.87 27.09 -9.93
N ASN A 503 25.95 27.97 -9.50
CA ASN A 503 24.57 27.90 -9.99
C ASN A 503 24.24 28.98 -11.04
N TRP A 504 23.81 28.51 -12.21
CA TRP A 504 23.01 29.29 -13.14
C TRP A 504 21.56 29.10 -12.67
N ASN A 505 21.06 30.07 -11.90
CA ASN A 505 19.88 29.86 -11.04
C ASN A 505 18.60 29.46 -11.80
N PHE A 506 18.45 29.90 -13.06
CA PHE A 506 17.29 29.59 -13.88
C PHE A 506 17.67 29.61 -15.36
N HIS A 507 17.31 28.55 -16.09
CA HIS A 507 17.25 28.60 -17.56
C HIS A 507 15.82 28.91 -18.04
N TRP A 508 15.13 29.83 -17.34
CA TRP A 508 13.73 30.20 -17.59
C TRP A 508 13.51 31.10 -18.81
N LEU A 509 14.56 31.68 -19.41
CA LEU A 509 14.39 32.97 -20.11
C LEU A 509 15.04 33.09 -21.50
N ARG A 510 15.38 32.00 -22.21
CA ARG A 510 16.21 32.19 -23.40
C ARG A 510 15.52 32.71 -24.66
N GLU A 511 14.18 32.65 -24.86
CA GLU A 511 13.64 33.04 -26.19
C GLU A 511 12.36 33.90 -26.28
N SER A 512 11.62 34.28 -25.22
CA SER A 512 10.37 35.05 -25.45
C SER A 512 9.81 35.99 -24.36
N ALA A 513 10.48 36.25 -23.24
CA ALA A 513 9.88 37.07 -22.17
C ALA A 513 9.95 38.61 -22.43
N PRO A 514 8.86 39.37 -22.21
CA PRO A 514 8.90 40.82 -22.08
C PRO A 514 9.60 41.27 -20.77
N LEU A 515 10.21 42.46 -20.82
CA LEU A 515 11.22 43.04 -19.91
C LEU A 515 10.89 43.18 -18.40
N THR A 516 9.72 42.76 -17.90
CA THR A 516 9.24 43.14 -16.56
C THR A 516 9.51 42.15 -15.42
N LEU A 517 10.10 40.98 -15.67
CA LEU A 517 10.39 39.95 -14.63
C LEU A 517 11.85 39.89 -14.13
N ARG A 518 12.69 40.90 -14.41
CA ARG A 518 14.10 40.94 -13.94
C ARG A 518 14.31 41.34 -12.46
N ASN A 519 13.27 41.37 -11.62
CA ASN A 519 13.31 42.00 -10.29
C ASN A 519 13.20 41.03 -9.09
N ALA A 520 14.03 39.99 -9.06
CA ALA A 520 14.45 39.38 -7.80
C ALA A 520 15.90 39.81 -7.56
N ALA A 521 16.12 40.71 -6.59
CA ALA A 521 17.46 41.14 -6.23
C ALA A 521 18.26 39.94 -5.69
N PRO A 522 19.43 39.60 -6.26
CA PRO A 522 20.33 38.67 -5.60
C PRO A 522 20.87 39.31 -4.32
N PRO A 523 21.19 38.53 -3.27
CA PRO A 523 21.99 39.05 -2.16
C PRO A 523 23.32 39.60 -2.73
N ASN A 524 23.77 40.73 -2.15
CA ASN A 524 24.93 41.49 -2.61
C ASN A 524 26.11 40.57 -2.98
N GLY A 525 26.57 40.61 -4.25
CA GLY A 525 27.85 40.01 -4.64
C GLY A 525 27.90 39.07 -5.85
N HIS A 526 26.82 38.87 -6.60
CA HIS A 526 26.88 38.03 -7.81
C HIS A 526 27.13 38.82 -9.10
N VAL A 527 28.09 38.33 -9.89
CA VAL A 527 28.43 38.80 -11.23
C VAL A 527 27.68 37.92 -12.24
N PHE A 528 26.93 38.54 -13.15
CA PHE A 528 26.42 37.85 -14.33
C PHE A 528 27.38 38.08 -15.49
N TYR A 529 27.77 36.99 -16.17
CA TYR A 529 28.57 37.03 -17.39
C TYR A 529 27.67 36.76 -18.59
N ASP A 530 27.52 37.75 -19.46
CA ASP A 530 26.83 37.61 -20.75
C ASP A 530 27.87 37.33 -21.85
N GLU A 531 28.00 36.05 -22.23
CA GLU A 531 28.93 35.59 -23.27
C GLU A 531 28.65 36.22 -24.65
N THR A 532 27.43 36.69 -24.88
CA THR A 532 27.00 37.26 -26.17
C THR A 532 27.45 38.72 -26.32
N ASN A 533 27.58 39.44 -25.21
CA ASN A 533 27.86 40.87 -25.21
C ASN A 533 29.21 41.25 -24.54
N ASN A 534 29.90 40.30 -23.92
CA ASN A 534 31.17 40.51 -23.23
C ASN A 534 31.09 41.58 -22.13
N VAL A 535 29.97 41.60 -21.39
CA VAL A 535 29.69 42.59 -20.34
C VAL A 535 29.44 41.89 -19.01
N SER A 536 30.10 42.38 -17.96
CA SER A 536 29.78 42.02 -16.57
C SER A 536 28.92 43.14 -15.94
N GLN A 537 27.76 42.79 -15.38
CA GLN A 537 26.93 43.72 -14.61
C GLN A 537 26.98 43.38 -13.12
N ILE A 538 27.14 44.41 -12.29
CA ILE A 538 27.07 44.30 -10.83
C ILE A 538 25.92 45.17 -10.31
N TYR A 539 25.14 44.64 -9.38
CA TYR A 539 24.10 45.35 -8.65
C TYR A 539 24.67 45.91 -7.34
N LEU A 540 24.75 47.25 -7.23
CA LEU A 540 25.25 47.94 -6.03
C LEU A 540 24.31 49.08 -5.66
N GLY A 541 23.79 49.06 -4.43
CA GLY A 541 23.04 50.18 -3.86
C GLY A 541 21.74 50.54 -4.60
N GLY A 542 21.02 49.55 -5.12
CA GLY A 542 19.72 49.77 -5.76
C GLY A 542 19.75 50.15 -7.25
N THR A 543 20.93 50.17 -7.88
CA THR A 543 21.09 50.43 -9.32
C THR A 543 22.06 49.44 -9.97
N TRP A 544 21.76 49.05 -11.22
CA TRP A 544 22.65 48.23 -12.04
C TRP A 544 23.79 49.08 -12.59
N LYS A 545 25.03 48.61 -12.47
CA LYS A 545 26.20 49.24 -13.07
C LYS A 545 26.89 48.31 -14.06
N THR A 546 27.12 48.85 -15.26
CA THR A 546 27.93 48.23 -16.32
C THR A 546 29.41 48.42 -15.99
N ILE A 547 30.17 47.33 -15.96
CA ILE A 547 31.64 47.40 -15.84
C ILE A 547 32.23 46.86 -17.14
N THR A 548 32.95 47.72 -17.86
CA THR A 548 33.79 47.31 -18.98
C THR A 548 35.16 46.95 -18.41
N MET A 549 35.54 45.68 -18.47
CA MET A 549 36.91 45.29 -18.15
C MET A 549 37.75 45.41 -19.43
N GLU A 550 38.75 46.30 -19.41
CA GLU A 550 39.86 46.24 -20.37
C GLU A 550 40.90 45.21 -19.88
N PRO A 551 41.64 44.56 -20.80
CA PRO A 551 42.33 43.28 -20.59
C PRO A 551 43.35 43.24 -19.45
#